data_AF-A0A432DXU6-F1
#
_entry.id   AF-A0A432DXU6-F1
#
_cell.length_a   1.000
_cell.length_b   1.000
_cell.length_c   1.000
_cell.angle_alpha   90.00
_cell.angle_beta   90.00
_cell.angle_gamma   90.00
#
_symmetry.space_group_name_H-M   'P 1'
#
loop_
_entity.id
_entity.type
_entity.pdbx_description
1 polymer ?
#
loop_
_entity_poly.entity_id
_entity_poly.type
_entity_poly.pdbx_seq_one_letter_code
_entity_poly.pdbx_strand_id
1 'polypeptide(L)'
;MKERLYEILNEEQIHEIIPFLKQLTAEERKTLVPSIKKMEREISKIVMTKNSYHTVGSANQHSIIDIASFVCMDKKNFGKNYWSLFRNAEQAEQILEWGCPEWFSDFINESVDAEFTAFNYQDILGWTKKGYVQPRPELLGHHLSNYPSNLDQHPETLETHFWYLCEYPSKSLPFRKEWFPLVQKLVAEQKIERKRFLRECLLAANRNFNKNVTGWFMDAFTALKPTENELIELQDELLAGLASAQSKAVNTILNHLKKIAGAGIKTEELSHYLPNLLSSEVKTVVASGLSLTEKIFQRKKLDPEMLGMALSTAFVSKDDGIQTKAAKIILKYIPPSENIKEALSHYSDNILTNVRPLLEKYIEDKQQELQVITTESPFLISDASKVRVLENFEDLMFFLPVAIEDPYSQHCDIALDGFIRFANEVDAESVKLIEPVFLKACKTISKWEVPYLSVLLCNLIINYGLNLLEKYPDQLKNLEKIYQKTLEEEAARETYSNYQKKLGPVEKVGAESPAMKAFRELAIYINQKIRSGDNVPLLFAITHSPCWVSPVSLVEKLEIYQNKNIEPHYLDVQLALQRCALDNISEALVLAEERLKGEFKDLLLSSLVKMPFLKEN
;
A
#
# COMPACT_ATOMS: atom_id res chain seq x y z
N MET A 1 37.65 3.74 33.49
CA MET A 1 36.94 3.09 32.36
C MET A 1 36.03 4.04 31.60
N LYS A 2 34.94 4.56 32.20
CA LYS A 2 34.02 5.49 31.52
C LYS A 2 34.71 6.75 31.01
N GLU A 3 35.53 7.38 31.86
CA GLU A 3 36.29 8.59 31.50
C GLU A 3 37.24 8.35 30.32
N ARG A 4 37.97 7.22 30.32
CA ARG A 4 38.82 6.82 29.21
C ARG A 4 38.04 6.60 27.90
N LEU A 5 36.83 6.03 27.96
CA LEU A 5 35.98 5.90 26.78
C LEU A 5 35.51 7.27 26.24
N TYR A 6 35.18 8.22 27.14
CA TYR A 6 34.86 9.61 26.74
C TYR A 6 36.07 10.30 26.10
N GLU A 7 37.27 10.11 26.65
CA GLU A 7 38.51 10.66 26.11
C GLU A 7 38.76 10.13 24.68
N ILE A 8 38.72 8.81 24.49
CA ILE A 8 38.89 8.17 23.17
C ILE A 8 37.88 8.73 22.16
N LEU A 9 36.61 8.90 22.56
CA LEU A 9 35.55 9.44 21.70
C LEU A 9 35.77 10.92 21.35
N ASN A 10 36.07 11.76 22.35
CA ASN A 10 36.20 13.21 22.16
C ASN A 10 37.47 13.58 21.39
N GLU A 11 38.54 12.81 21.57
CA GLU A 11 39.81 12.98 20.83
C GLU A 11 39.84 12.19 19.51
N GLU A 12 38.74 11.51 19.15
CA GLU A 12 38.59 10.72 17.93
C GLU A 12 39.65 9.63 17.71
N GLN A 13 40.15 9.04 18.80
CA GLN A 13 41.23 8.05 18.78
C GLN A 13 40.73 6.65 18.39
N ILE A 14 40.29 6.46 17.14
CA ILE A 14 39.76 5.16 16.66
C ILE A 14 40.75 4.01 16.92
N HIS A 15 42.05 4.24 16.75
CA HIS A 15 43.07 3.20 16.95
C HIS A 15 43.18 2.70 18.40
N GLU A 16 42.73 3.50 19.37
CA GLU A 16 42.78 3.17 20.81
C GLU A 16 41.56 2.37 21.29
N ILE A 17 40.44 2.36 20.55
CA ILE A 17 39.20 1.73 21.04
C ILE A 17 39.34 0.22 21.21
N ILE A 18 39.96 -0.49 20.26
CA ILE A 18 40.15 -1.94 20.34
C ILE A 18 41.14 -2.31 21.47
N PRO A 19 42.34 -1.71 21.57
CA PRO A 19 43.25 -1.92 22.71
C PRO A 19 42.59 -1.65 24.06
N PHE A 20 41.80 -0.57 24.18
CA PHE A 20 41.09 -0.25 25.41
C PHE A 20 40.08 -1.35 25.78
N LEU A 21 39.22 -1.76 24.85
CA LEU A 21 38.20 -2.78 25.12
C LEU A 21 38.82 -4.16 25.41
N LYS A 22 40.00 -4.46 24.86
CA LYS A 22 40.82 -5.66 25.14
C LYS A 22 41.23 -5.80 26.61
N GLN A 23 41.45 -4.69 27.29
CA GLN A 23 41.86 -4.68 28.70
C GLN A 23 40.70 -4.92 29.68
N LEU A 24 39.45 -4.84 29.20
CA LEU A 24 38.25 -4.95 30.05
C LEU A 24 37.72 -6.38 30.11
N THR A 25 37.29 -6.78 31.31
CA THR A 25 36.53 -8.02 31.54
C THR A 25 35.11 -7.92 30.97
N ALA A 26 34.44 -9.07 30.81
CA ALA A 26 33.06 -9.12 30.31
C ALA A 26 32.07 -8.31 31.18
N GLU A 27 32.22 -8.34 32.51
CA GLU A 27 31.38 -7.58 33.43
C GLU A 27 31.65 -6.07 33.32
N GLU A 28 32.92 -5.66 33.20
CA GLU A 28 33.27 -4.25 33.01
C GLU A 28 32.70 -3.68 31.70
N ARG A 29 32.73 -4.46 30.61
CA ARG A 29 32.10 -4.06 29.33
C ARG A 29 30.59 -3.82 29.47
N LYS A 30 29.88 -4.70 30.20
CA LYS A 30 28.44 -4.51 30.47
C LYS A 30 28.17 -3.20 31.20
N THR A 31 29.04 -2.79 32.14
CA THR A 31 28.87 -1.51 32.86
C THR A 31 29.04 -0.25 31.99
N LEU A 32 29.65 -0.38 30.80
CA LEU A 32 29.83 0.72 29.85
C LEU A 32 28.60 0.97 28.98
N VAL A 33 27.70 -0.01 28.81
CA VAL A 33 26.54 0.06 27.91
C VAL A 33 25.68 1.33 28.12
N PRO A 34 25.33 1.76 29.35
CA PRO A 34 24.57 3.00 29.53
C PRO A 34 25.32 4.25 29.07
N SER A 35 26.65 4.25 29.17
CA SER A 35 27.49 5.39 28.74
C SER A 35 27.58 5.44 27.22
N ILE A 36 27.77 4.27 26.57
CA ILE A 36 27.80 4.15 25.11
C ILE A 36 26.48 4.66 24.52
N LYS A 37 25.33 4.22 25.05
CA LYS A 37 24.01 4.71 24.61
C LYS A 37 23.82 6.21 24.78
N LYS A 38 24.39 6.78 25.85
CA LYS A 38 24.32 8.23 26.07
C LYS A 38 25.15 8.96 25.01
N MET A 39 26.38 8.53 24.78
CA MET A 39 27.26 9.10 23.75
C MET A 39 26.66 8.98 22.35
N GLU A 40 26.15 7.80 21.99
CA GLU A 40 25.47 7.56 20.72
C GLU A 40 24.33 8.56 20.48
N ARG A 41 23.48 8.78 21.48
CA ARG A 41 22.38 9.76 21.41
C ARG A 41 22.88 11.19 21.26
N GLU A 42 24.05 11.52 21.79
CA GLU A 42 24.64 12.85 21.65
C GLU A 42 25.20 13.07 20.26
N ILE A 43 25.97 12.10 19.75
CA ILE A 43 26.61 12.20 18.42
C ILE A 43 25.63 12.02 17.28
N SER A 44 24.55 11.25 17.47
CA SER A 44 23.53 10.99 16.44
C SER A 44 22.50 12.11 16.29
N LYS A 45 22.58 13.19 17.09
CA LYS A 45 21.72 14.36 16.91
C LYS A 45 21.92 14.92 15.51
N ILE A 46 20.84 15.09 14.75
CA ILE A 46 20.92 15.59 13.39
C ILE A 46 21.18 17.10 13.43
N VAL A 47 22.24 17.53 12.78
CA VAL A 47 22.55 18.93 12.45
C VAL A 47 22.17 19.17 11.01
N MET A 48 21.17 20.00 10.82
CA MET A 48 20.65 20.36 9.52
C MET A 48 21.26 21.70 9.09
N THR A 49 21.81 21.77 7.87
CA THR A 49 22.25 23.01 7.22
C THR A 49 21.27 23.40 6.10
N LYS A 50 21.48 24.57 5.47
CA LYS A 50 20.61 25.07 4.39
C LYS A 50 20.43 24.08 3.22
N ASN A 51 21.47 23.27 2.93
CA ASN A 51 21.51 22.38 1.75
C ASN A 51 21.82 20.90 2.09
N SER A 52 22.06 20.55 3.35
CA SER A 52 22.43 19.19 3.74
C SER A 52 22.03 18.89 5.18
N TYR A 53 22.07 17.60 5.54
CA TYR A 53 22.00 17.17 6.93
C TYR A 53 23.20 16.29 7.24
N HIS A 54 23.68 16.39 8.46
CA HIS A 54 24.68 15.50 9.03
C HIS A 54 24.34 15.27 10.51
N THR A 55 25.11 14.45 11.19
CA THR A 55 24.99 14.25 12.64
C THR A 55 26.01 15.12 13.37
N VAL A 56 25.78 15.43 14.65
CA VAL A 56 26.73 16.17 15.50
C VAL A 56 28.10 15.48 15.53
N GLY A 57 28.12 14.15 15.55
CA GLY A 57 29.34 13.36 15.56
C GLY A 57 30.04 13.29 14.22
N SER A 58 31.37 13.26 14.27
CA SER A 58 32.20 12.91 13.11
C SER A 58 32.07 11.43 12.75
N ALA A 59 32.51 11.06 11.53
CA ALA A 59 32.54 9.67 11.11
C ALA A 59 33.37 8.79 12.08
N ASN A 60 34.46 9.33 12.63
CA ASN A 60 35.31 8.62 13.57
C ASN A 60 34.60 8.35 14.89
N GLN A 61 33.85 9.33 15.39
CA GLN A 61 33.08 9.18 16.62
C GLN A 61 32.00 8.11 16.47
N HIS A 62 31.31 8.08 15.33
CA HIS A 62 30.37 7.01 15.00
C HIS A 62 31.06 5.65 14.95
N SER A 63 32.22 5.54 14.28
CA SER A 63 32.98 4.28 14.25
C SER A 63 33.41 3.80 15.65
N ILE A 64 33.86 4.70 16.53
CA ILE A 64 34.22 4.36 17.92
C ILE A 64 33.01 3.80 18.67
N ILE A 65 31.85 4.47 18.54
CA ILE A 65 30.61 4.02 19.18
C ILE A 65 30.10 2.70 18.59
N ASP A 66 30.18 2.50 17.28
CA ASP A 66 29.78 1.25 16.62
C ASP A 66 30.62 0.07 17.17
N ILE A 67 31.94 0.24 17.28
CA ILE A 67 32.85 -0.80 17.81
C ILE A 67 32.56 -1.07 19.28
N ALA A 68 32.43 -0.01 20.09
CA ALA A 68 32.12 -0.14 21.51
C ALA A 68 30.77 -0.83 21.72
N SER A 69 29.76 -0.48 20.91
CA SER A 69 28.43 -1.09 20.95
C SER A 69 28.49 -2.57 20.59
N PHE A 70 29.19 -2.94 19.51
CA PHE A 70 29.31 -4.32 19.05
C PHE A 70 29.94 -5.24 20.10
N VAL A 71 30.98 -4.75 20.78
CA VAL A 71 31.74 -5.56 21.75
C VAL A 71 31.09 -5.58 23.14
N CYS A 72 30.38 -4.52 23.53
CA CYS A 72 29.86 -4.39 24.91
C CYS A 72 28.38 -4.74 25.06
N MET A 73 27.58 -4.68 23.99
CA MET A 73 26.13 -4.89 24.05
C MET A 73 25.73 -6.34 23.78
N ASP A 74 24.59 -6.74 24.32
CA ASP A 74 23.86 -7.92 23.86
C ASP A 74 23.05 -7.60 22.60
N LYS A 75 22.52 -8.65 21.95
CA LYS A 75 21.67 -8.52 20.76
C LYS A 75 20.46 -7.59 20.95
N LYS A 76 19.85 -7.59 22.14
CA LYS A 76 18.66 -6.77 22.42
C LYS A 76 19.00 -5.28 22.38
N ASN A 77 20.20 -4.92 22.80
CA ASN A 77 20.68 -3.55 22.85
C ASN A 77 21.40 -3.13 21.56
N PHE A 78 22.00 -4.08 20.83
CA PHE A 78 22.63 -3.88 19.53
C PHE A 78 21.55 -3.82 18.43
N GLY A 79 20.99 -2.62 18.20
CA GLY A 79 19.88 -2.37 17.27
C GLY A 79 20.17 -2.67 15.79
N LYS A 80 19.13 -2.55 14.96
CA LYS A 80 19.11 -2.99 13.54
C LYS A 80 19.89 -2.13 12.54
N ASN A 81 20.60 -1.08 12.99
CA ASN A 81 21.21 -0.07 12.11
C ASN A 81 22.75 -0.02 12.13
N TYR A 82 23.42 -0.92 12.88
CA TYR A 82 24.89 -0.95 12.97
C TYR A 82 25.57 -1.67 11.79
N TRP A 83 25.00 -1.56 10.59
CA TRP A 83 25.65 -2.10 9.39
C TRP A 83 26.92 -1.32 9.05
N SER A 84 27.00 -0.04 9.44
CA SER A 84 28.17 0.83 9.22
C SER A 84 29.49 0.23 9.69
N LEU A 85 29.48 -0.55 10.78
CA LEU A 85 30.65 -1.25 11.31
C LEU A 85 31.36 -2.10 10.24
N PHE A 86 30.60 -2.74 9.36
CA PHE A 86 31.12 -3.67 8.37
C PHE A 86 31.59 -2.99 7.07
N ARG A 87 31.52 -1.65 6.97
CA ARG A 87 32.06 -0.92 5.81
C ARG A 87 33.59 -1.02 5.73
N ASN A 88 34.27 -1.15 6.87
CA ASN A 88 35.70 -1.38 6.93
C ASN A 88 35.98 -2.85 7.24
N ALA A 89 36.21 -3.65 6.20
CA ALA A 89 36.39 -5.09 6.32
C ALA A 89 37.57 -5.48 7.22
N GLU A 90 38.69 -4.76 7.17
CA GLU A 90 39.87 -5.03 7.99
C GLU A 90 39.59 -4.80 9.47
N GLN A 91 38.93 -3.68 9.79
CA GLN A 91 38.56 -3.36 11.16
C GLN A 91 37.52 -4.35 11.71
N ALA A 92 36.49 -4.67 10.93
CA ALA A 92 35.48 -5.65 11.31
C ALA A 92 36.12 -7.01 11.59
N GLU A 93 37.08 -7.43 10.76
CA GLU A 93 37.81 -8.68 10.93
C GLU A 93 38.64 -8.71 12.21
N GLN A 94 39.41 -7.64 12.51
CA GLN A 94 40.19 -7.56 13.75
C GLN A 94 39.32 -7.67 15.00
N ILE A 95 38.09 -7.18 14.95
CA ILE A 95 37.13 -7.25 16.06
C ILE A 95 36.55 -8.66 16.18
N LEU A 96 36.15 -9.28 15.06
CA LEU A 96 35.61 -10.63 15.03
C LEU A 96 36.65 -11.67 15.49
N GLU A 97 37.90 -11.57 15.04
CA GLU A 97 39.00 -12.45 15.46
C GLU A 97 39.22 -12.43 16.98
N TRP A 98 39.04 -11.27 17.60
CA TRP A 98 39.30 -11.11 19.02
C TRP A 98 38.08 -11.40 19.91
N GLY A 99 36.89 -10.99 19.48
CA GLY A 99 35.73 -10.91 20.37
C GLY A 99 34.41 -11.01 19.64
N CYS A 100 34.28 -11.91 18.66
CA CYS A 100 33.02 -12.23 18.00
C CYS A 100 31.92 -12.55 19.04
N PRO A 101 30.85 -11.75 19.14
CA PRO A 101 29.76 -12.01 20.08
C PRO A 101 29.00 -13.30 19.73
N GLU A 102 28.52 -14.04 20.74
CA GLU A 102 27.74 -15.27 20.52
C GLU A 102 26.49 -15.05 19.68
N TRP A 103 25.91 -13.85 19.75
CA TRP A 103 24.72 -13.46 18.99
C TRP A 103 25.01 -13.01 17.54
N PHE A 104 26.28 -12.89 17.13
CA PHE A 104 26.67 -12.36 15.83
C PHE A 104 26.09 -13.18 14.67
N SER A 105 26.16 -14.50 14.76
CA SER A 105 25.59 -15.40 13.75
C SER A 105 24.10 -15.14 13.53
N ASP A 106 23.32 -15.00 14.61
CA ASP A 106 21.89 -14.70 14.49
C ASP A 106 21.64 -13.30 13.91
N PHE A 107 22.46 -12.31 14.28
CA PHE A 107 22.35 -10.95 13.76
C PHE A 107 22.60 -10.89 12.24
N ILE A 108 23.62 -11.61 11.74
CA ILE A 108 23.86 -11.72 10.30
C ILE A 108 22.68 -12.44 9.61
N ASN A 109 22.16 -13.52 10.20
CA ASN A 109 20.99 -14.23 9.65
C ASN A 109 19.73 -13.36 9.55
N GLU A 110 19.51 -12.45 10.49
CA GLU A 110 18.37 -11.51 10.47
C GLU A 110 18.53 -10.40 9.42
N SER A 111 19.69 -10.27 8.77
CA SER A 111 19.92 -9.27 7.73
C SER A 111 19.10 -9.50 6.44
N VAL A 112 18.49 -10.69 6.28
CA VAL A 112 17.58 -10.99 5.15
C VAL A 112 16.41 -10.00 5.07
N ASP A 113 16.00 -9.44 6.22
CA ASP A 113 14.92 -8.46 6.31
C ASP A 113 15.38 -7.01 6.18
N ALA A 114 16.69 -6.76 6.14
CA ALA A 114 17.25 -5.42 6.06
C ALA A 114 17.12 -4.82 4.64
N GLU A 115 16.85 -3.52 4.56
CA GLU A 115 16.84 -2.80 3.28
C GLU A 115 18.24 -2.59 2.71
N PHE A 116 19.25 -2.54 3.58
CA PHE A 116 20.64 -2.34 3.23
C PHE A 116 21.56 -3.08 4.21
N THR A 117 22.59 -3.74 3.67
CA THR A 117 23.70 -4.31 4.43
C THR A 117 25.02 -3.71 3.93
N ALA A 118 25.99 -3.54 4.82
CA ALA A 118 27.34 -3.08 4.45
C ALA A 118 28.30 -4.21 4.09
N PHE A 119 27.82 -5.46 4.16
CA PHE A 119 28.53 -6.67 3.76
C PHE A 119 27.76 -7.37 2.64
N ASN A 120 28.45 -8.27 1.95
CA ASN A 120 27.94 -9.03 0.82
C ASN A 120 28.10 -10.54 1.03
N TYR A 121 27.68 -11.31 0.03
CA TYR A 121 27.75 -12.78 0.04
C TYR A 121 29.16 -13.34 0.30
N GLN A 122 30.21 -12.74 -0.25
CA GLN A 122 31.60 -13.19 -0.05
C GLN A 122 32.07 -12.98 1.40
N ASP A 123 31.64 -11.88 2.03
CA ASP A 123 31.95 -11.61 3.43
C ASP A 123 31.33 -12.71 4.33
N ILE A 124 30.09 -13.10 4.04
CA ILE A 124 29.40 -14.18 4.76
C ILE A 124 30.15 -15.50 4.61
N LEU A 125 30.62 -15.84 3.40
CA LEU A 125 31.44 -17.05 3.19
C LEU A 125 32.75 -17.00 3.97
N GLY A 126 33.42 -15.84 3.98
CA GLY A 126 34.64 -15.61 4.76
C GLY A 126 34.43 -15.83 6.25
N TRP A 127 33.37 -15.24 6.81
CA TRP A 127 32.99 -15.40 8.22
C TRP A 127 32.56 -16.83 8.56
N THR A 128 31.90 -17.52 7.63
CA THR A 128 31.51 -18.94 7.80
C THR A 128 32.75 -19.82 7.88
N LYS A 129 33.73 -19.62 6.99
CA LYS A 129 35.00 -20.37 6.99
C LYS A 129 35.79 -20.19 8.30
N LYS A 130 35.69 -19.01 8.92
CA LYS A 130 36.31 -18.70 10.21
C LYS A 130 35.49 -19.15 11.42
N GLY A 131 34.27 -19.64 11.21
CA GLY A 131 33.38 -20.12 12.27
C GLY A 131 32.61 -19.02 13.02
N TYR A 132 32.61 -17.78 12.52
CA TYR A 132 31.89 -16.67 13.17
C TYR A 132 30.39 -16.69 12.89
N VAL A 133 30.01 -17.19 11.71
CA VAL A 133 28.62 -17.25 11.26
C VAL A 133 28.28 -18.68 10.91
N GLN A 134 27.11 -19.12 11.35
CA GLN A 134 26.43 -20.32 10.86
C GLN A 134 25.27 -19.85 10.00
N PRO A 135 25.49 -19.68 8.68
CA PRO A 135 24.49 -19.08 7.82
C PRO A 135 23.32 -20.04 7.59
N ARG A 136 22.10 -19.53 7.71
CA ARG A 136 20.89 -20.26 7.33
C ARG A 136 20.73 -20.25 5.81
N PRO A 137 20.06 -21.26 5.21
CA PRO A 137 19.82 -21.31 3.77
C PRO A 137 19.22 -20.01 3.19
N GLU A 138 18.27 -19.41 3.90
CA GLU A 138 17.61 -18.15 3.54
C GLU A 138 18.60 -17.00 3.36
N LEU A 139 19.59 -16.90 4.25
CA LEU A 139 20.62 -15.86 4.22
C LEU A 139 21.50 -16.01 2.97
N LEU A 140 21.96 -17.23 2.70
CA LEU A 140 22.83 -17.53 1.56
C LEU A 140 22.09 -17.28 0.24
N GLY A 141 20.85 -17.77 0.14
CA GLY A 141 20.00 -17.55 -1.02
C GLY A 141 19.74 -16.06 -1.26
N HIS A 142 19.35 -15.33 -0.21
CA HIS A 142 19.09 -13.88 -0.27
C HIS A 142 20.33 -13.06 -0.63
N HIS A 143 21.50 -13.31 -0.05
CA HIS A 143 22.67 -12.50 -0.37
C HIS A 143 23.24 -12.85 -1.73
N LEU A 144 23.29 -14.13 -2.11
CA LEU A 144 23.73 -14.55 -3.44
C LEU A 144 22.94 -13.82 -4.53
N SER A 145 21.62 -13.74 -4.34
CA SER A 145 20.64 -12.99 -5.13
C SER A 145 21.09 -11.60 -5.60
N ASN A 146 21.82 -10.88 -4.75
CA ASN A 146 22.19 -9.49 -4.96
C ASN A 146 23.53 -9.36 -5.71
N TYR A 147 24.29 -10.45 -5.82
CA TYR A 147 25.64 -10.50 -6.37
C TYR A 147 25.80 -11.61 -7.42
N PRO A 148 25.23 -11.44 -8.64
CA PRO A 148 25.33 -12.40 -9.75
C PRO A 148 26.72 -12.41 -10.40
N SER A 149 27.76 -12.65 -9.61
CA SER A 149 29.16 -12.60 -10.04
C SER A 149 29.99 -13.59 -9.24
N ASN A 150 31.13 -14.02 -9.79
CA ASN A 150 32.10 -14.87 -9.09
C ASN A 150 31.53 -16.20 -8.56
N LEU A 151 30.50 -16.73 -9.23
CA LEU A 151 29.80 -17.95 -8.79
C LEU A 151 30.69 -19.20 -8.77
N ASP A 152 31.73 -19.23 -9.61
CA ASP A 152 32.66 -20.35 -9.72
C ASP A 152 33.82 -20.30 -8.70
N GLN A 153 33.91 -19.27 -7.84
CA GLN A 153 35.01 -19.14 -6.89
C GLN A 153 34.93 -20.17 -5.75
N HIS A 154 33.72 -20.59 -5.38
CA HIS A 154 33.46 -21.55 -4.31
C HIS A 154 32.49 -22.63 -4.83
N PRO A 155 32.89 -23.92 -4.89
CA PRO A 155 32.05 -24.98 -5.42
C PRO A 155 30.66 -25.03 -4.79
N GLU A 156 30.57 -24.81 -3.47
CA GLU A 156 29.32 -24.84 -2.70
C GLU A 156 28.30 -23.79 -3.20
N THR A 157 28.77 -22.71 -3.84
CA THR A 157 27.90 -21.65 -4.38
C THR A 157 26.96 -22.19 -5.45
N LEU A 158 27.46 -23.00 -6.39
CA LEU A 158 26.63 -23.56 -7.47
C LEU A 158 26.04 -24.93 -7.09
N GLU A 159 26.74 -25.71 -6.28
CA GLU A 159 26.28 -27.03 -5.84
C GLU A 159 25.13 -26.94 -4.83
N THR A 160 25.13 -25.91 -3.97
CA THR A 160 24.19 -25.79 -2.85
C THR A 160 23.50 -24.43 -2.80
N HIS A 161 24.24 -23.32 -2.69
CA HIS A 161 23.64 -22.02 -2.33
C HIS A 161 22.75 -21.41 -3.44
N PHE A 162 23.08 -21.68 -4.71
CA PHE A 162 22.24 -21.35 -5.86
C PHE A 162 20.84 -21.97 -5.77
N TRP A 163 20.71 -23.14 -5.13
CA TRP A 163 19.42 -23.79 -4.95
C TRP A 163 18.63 -23.21 -3.78
N TYR A 164 19.30 -22.76 -2.72
CA TYR A 164 18.62 -21.99 -1.67
C TYR A 164 17.98 -20.71 -2.20
N LEU A 165 18.65 -20.08 -3.17
CA LEU A 165 18.12 -18.97 -3.94
C LEU A 165 16.80 -19.30 -4.68
N CYS A 166 16.60 -20.56 -5.08
CA CYS A 166 15.37 -21.03 -5.70
C CYS A 166 14.31 -21.48 -4.68
N GLU A 167 14.75 -22.00 -3.54
CA GLU A 167 13.91 -22.66 -2.53
C GLU A 167 13.30 -21.70 -1.52
N TYR A 168 14.05 -20.68 -1.09
CA TYR A 168 13.66 -19.81 0.02
C TYR A 168 13.15 -18.46 -0.47
N PRO A 169 11.98 -18.00 0.01
CA PRO A 169 11.44 -16.68 -0.30
C PRO A 169 12.43 -15.57 0.01
N SER A 170 12.84 -14.83 -1.02
CA SER A 170 13.59 -13.58 -0.85
C SER A 170 12.77 -12.41 -1.36
N LYS A 171 12.96 -11.23 -0.75
CA LYS A 171 12.50 -9.96 -1.34
C LYS A 171 13.25 -9.64 -2.64
N SER A 172 14.40 -10.26 -2.85
CA SER A 172 15.36 -9.95 -3.90
C SER A 172 15.64 -11.17 -4.78
N LEU A 173 14.87 -11.41 -5.86
CA LEU A 173 15.35 -12.12 -7.07
C LEU A 173 14.40 -12.09 -8.28
N PRO A 174 14.88 -11.57 -9.42
CA PRO A 174 15.84 -10.50 -9.50
C PRO A 174 15.24 -9.24 -10.12
N PHE A 175 15.52 -8.15 -9.41
CA PHE A 175 15.64 -6.81 -9.98
C PHE A 175 16.94 -6.65 -10.79
N ARG A 176 17.93 -7.53 -10.61
CA ARG A 176 19.20 -7.58 -11.36
C ARG A 176 19.02 -8.30 -12.71
N LYS A 177 19.05 -7.55 -13.81
CA LYS A 177 18.83 -8.06 -15.17
C LYS A 177 19.84 -9.15 -15.59
N GLU A 178 20.99 -9.21 -14.91
CA GLU A 178 22.12 -10.10 -15.18
C GLU A 178 21.83 -11.58 -14.89
N TRP A 179 20.94 -11.88 -13.93
CA TRP A 179 20.65 -13.27 -13.55
C TRP A 179 20.07 -14.10 -14.68
N PHE A 180 19.28 -13.49 -15.55
CA PHE A 180 18.59 -14.22 -16.60
C PHE A 180 19.54 -14.76 -17.68
N PRO A 181 20.41 -13.92 -18.30
CA PRO A 181 21.47 -14.45 -19.16
C PRO A 181 22.45 -15.38 -18.43
N LEU A 182 22.74 -15.11 -17.15
CA LEU A 182 23.68 -15.90 -16.36
C LEU A 182 23.18 -17.33 -16.15
N VAL A 183 21.92 -17.52 -15.77
CA VAL A 183 21.31 -18.85 -15.63
C VAL A 183 21.34 -19.62 -16.95
N GLN A 184 21.00 -18.96 -18.07
CA GLN A 184 21.06 -19.61 -19.39
C GLN A 184 22.49 -20.07 -19.72
N LYS A 185 23.49 -19.24 -19.40
CA LYS A 185 24.90 -19.59 -19.55
C LYS A 185 25.29 -20.76 -18.65
N LEU A 186 24.94 -20.74 -17.36
CA LEU A 186 25.26 -21.80 -16.40
C LEU A 186 24.64 -23.15 -16.82
N VAL A 187 23.40 -23.14 -17.33
CA VAL A 187 22.74 -24.33 -17.88
C VAL A 187 23.46 -24.83 -19.13
N ALA A 188 23.83 -23.93 -20.05
CA ALA A 188 24.52 -24.29 -21.29
C ALA A 188 25.93 -24.86 -21.03
N GLU A 189 26.64 -24.31 -20.03
CA GLU A 189 27.94 -24.79 -19.55
C GLU A 189 27.83 -26.01 -18.63
N GLN A 190 26.62 -26.52 -18.37
CA GLN A 190 26.35 -27.66 -17.47
C GLN A 190 26.84 -27.45 -16.03
N LYS A 191 26.96 -26.20 -15.60
CA LYS A 191 27.34 -25.82 -14.23
C LYS A 191 26.18 -25.94 -13.23
N ILE A 192 24.94 -25.86 -13.73
CA ILE A 192 23.74 -26.16 -12.96
C ILE A 192 22.87 -27.14 -13.75
N GLU A 193 22.20 -28.03 -13.04
CA GLU A 193 21.38 -29.07 -13.67
C GLU A 193 20.10 -28.46 -14.26
N ARG A 194 19.95 -28.57 -15.59
CA ARG A 194 18.82 -28.03 -16.35
C ARG A 194 17.47 -28.51 -15.82
N LYS A 195 17.32 -29.82 -15.63
CA LYS A 195 16.05 -30.45 -15.22
C LYS A 195 15.63 -29.97 -13.84
N ARG A 196 16.56 -29.97 -12.88
CA ARG A 196 16.33 -29.40 -11.55
C ARG A 196 15.91 -27.93 -11.64
N PHE A 197 16.61 -27.10 -12.40
CA PHE A 197 16.25 -25.68 -12.49
C PHE A 197 14.86 -25.44 -13.12
N LEU A 198 14.48 -26.22 -14.14
CA LEU A 198 13.12 -26.17 -14.70
C LEU A 198 12.07 -26.55 -13.66
N ARG A 199 12.32 -27.59 -12.86
CA ARG A 199 11.47 -27.98 -11.72
C ARG A 199 11.36 -26.85 -10.70
N GLU A 200 12.49 -26.26 -10.29
CA GLU A 200 12.50 -25.16 -9.32
C GLU A 200 11.68 -23.95 -9.79
N CYS A 201 11.74 -23.63 -11.09
CA CYS A 201 10.90 -22.56 -11.65
C CYS A 201 9.41 -22.83 -11.44
N LEU A 202 8.96 -24.07 -11.62
CA LEU A 202 7.55 -24.44 -11.42
C LEU A 202 7.16 -24.42 -9.94
N LEU A 203 8.01 -24.95 -9.06
CA LEU A 203 7.79 -24.94 -7.61
C LEU A 203 7.69 -23.52 -7.05
N ALA A 204 8.38 -22.54 -7.65
CA ALA A 204 8.28 -21.13 -7.28
C ALA A 204 6.85 -20.55 -7.41
N ALA A 205 5.95 -21.19 -8.16
CA ALA A 205 4.54 -20.80 -8.24
C ALA A 205 3.80 -20.89 -6.90
N ASN A 206 4.23 -21.81 -6.02
CA ASN A 206 3.55 -22.13 -4.76
C ASN A 206 4.41 -21.92 -3.49
N ARG A 207 5.65 -21.44 -3.62
CA ARG A 207 6.58 -21.17 -2.50
C ARG A 207 6.34 -19.84 -1.79
N ASN A 208 5.20 -19.19 -2.00
CA ASN A 208 4.85 -17.90 -1.39
C ASN A 208 5.84 -16.75 -1.73
N PHE A 209 6.49 -16.84 -2.89
CA PHE A 209 7.25 -15.73 -3.46
C PHE A 209 6.32 -14.57 -3.83
N ASN A 210 6.87 -13.35 -3.84
CA ASN A 210 6.11 -12.19 -4.33
C ASN A 210 5.87 -12.29 -5.86
N LYS A 211 4.89 -11.52 -6.35
CA LYS A 211 4.48 -11.51 -7.76
C LYS A 211 5.63 -11.32 -8.75
N ASN A 212 6.62 -10.50 -8.42
CA ASN A 212 7.75 -10.21 -9.32
C ASN A 212 8.69 -11.41 -9.42
N VAL A 213 9.04 -12.00 -8.27
CA VAL A 213 9.92 -13.16 -8.18
C VAL A 213 9.28 -14.38 -8.87
N THR A 214 8.01 -14.68 -8.53
CA THR A 214 7.25 -15.73 -9.23
C THR A 214 7.20 -15.47 -10.73
N GLY A 215 6.96 -14.22 -11.12
CA GLY A 215 6.94 -13.82 -12.53
C GLY A 215 8.27 -14.05 -13.24
N TRP A 216 9.40 -13.85 -12.57
CA TRP A 216 10.72 -14.09 -13.14
C TRP A 216 11.00 -15.57 -13.36
N PHE A 217 10.68 -16.44 -12.41
CA PHE A 217 10.84 -17.89 -12.58
C PHE A 217 10.01 -18.42 -13.76
N MET A 218 8.80 -17.89 -13.96
CA MET A 218 7.95 -18.25 -15.11
C MET A 218 8.54 -17.78 -16.45
N ASP A 219 9.15 -16.61 -16.47
CA ASP A 219 9.86 -16.12 -17.66
C ASP A 219 11.11 -16.98 -17.93
N ALA A 220 11.84 -17.38 -16.87
CA ALA A 220 13.05 -18.19 -16.97
C ALA A 220 12.72 -19.59 -17.50
N PHE A 221 11.68 -20.21 -16.96
CA PHE A 221 11.14 -21.47 -17.47
C PHE A 221 10.82 -21.38 -18.96
N THR A 222 10.13 -20.31 -19.38
CA THR A 222 9.75 -20.13 -20.79
C THR A 222 10.95 -19.88 -21.70
N ALA A 223 11.91 -19.08 -21.27
CA ALA A 223 13.10 -18.74 -22.07
C ALA A 223 14.07 -19.91 -22.22
N LEU A 224 14.10 -20.86 -21.28
CA LEU A 224 14.85 -22.10 -21.42
C LEU A 224 14.26 -23.06 -22.44
N LYS A 225 13.06 -22.77 -22.98
CA LYS A 225 12.36 -23.53 -24.02
C LYS A 225 12.32 -25.03 -23.70
N PRO A 226 11.64 -25.44 -22.61
CA PRO A 226 11.52 -26.85 -22.26
C PRO A 226 10.91 -27.65 -23.42
N THR A 227 11.49 -28.81 -23.68
CA THR A 227 11.04 -29.76 -24.70
C THR A 227 9.74 -30.45 -24.27
N GLU A 228 9.03 -31.08 -25.20
CA GLU A 228 7.81 -31.82 -24.87
C GLU A 228 8.07 -32.95 -23.86
N ASN A 229 9.21 -33.65 -23.97
CA ASN A 229 9.61 -34.68 -23.00
C ASN A 229 9.86 -34.09 -21.61
N GLU A 230 10.58 -32.96 -21.51
CA GLU A 230 10.79 -32.27 -20.23
C GLU A 230 9.46 -31.82 -19.61
N LEU A 231 8.50 -31.36 -20.41
CA LEU A 231 7.16 -30.98 -19.94
C LEU A 231 6.33 -32.18 -19.49
N ILE A 232 6.48 -33.35 -20.12
CA ILE A 232 5.83 -34.60 -19.68
C ILE A 232 6.43 -35.07 -18.35
N GLU A 233 7.75 -35.01 -18.20
CA GLU A 233 8.43 -35.39 -16.96
C GLU A 233 8.13 -34.46 -15.78
N LEU A 234 7.87 -33.17 -16.04
CA LEU A 234 7.58 -32.14 -15.03
C LEU A 234 6.08 -31.87 -14.85
N GLN A 235 5.24 -32.81 -15.25
CA GLN A 235 3.81 -32.56 -15.33
C GLN A 235 3.13 -32.43 -13.97
N ASP A 236 3.63 -33.16 -12.96
CA ASP A 236 3.14 -33.04 -11.59
C ASP A 236 3.37 -31.62 -11.04
N GLU A 237 4.55 -31.06 -11.29
CA GLU A 237 4.88 -29.69 -10.88
C GLU A 237 4.13 -28.63 -11.71
N LEU A 238 3.91 -28.89 -13.00
CA LEU A 238 3.04 -28.04 -13.84
C LEU A 238 1.62 -27.99 -13.28
N LEU A 239 1.02 -29.16 -13.00
CA LEU A 239 -0.35 -29.23 -12.49
C LEU A 239 -0.46 -28.60 -11.09
N ALA A 240 0.47 -28.89 -10.19
CA ALA A 240 0.51 -28.26 -8.87
C ALA A 240 0.56 -26.72 -8.95
N GLY A 241 1.31 -26.17 -9.90
CA GLY A 241 1.43 -24.71 -10.10
C GLY A 241 0.14 -24.03 -10.60
N LEU A 242 -0.87 -24.78 -11.06
CA LEU A 242 -2.18 -24.23 -11.42
C LEU A 242 -2.96 -23.70 -10.20
N ALA A 243 -2.61 -24.13 -8.99
CA ALA A 243 -3.17 -23.62 -7.74
C ALA A 243 -2.54 -22.29 -7.28
N SER A 244 -1.60 -21.74 -8.04
CA SER A 244 -0.91 -20.50 -7.68
C SER A 244 -1.88 -19.31 -7.60
N ALA A 245 -1.72 -18.48 -6.56
CA ALA A 245 -2.42 -17.20 -6.45
C ALA A 245 -1.98 -16.19 -7.53
N GLN A 246 -0.86 -16.43 -8.22
CA GLN A 246 -0.30 -15.51 -9.22
C GLN A 246 -0.76 -15.90 -10.63
N SER A 247 -1.66 -15.11 -11.22
CA SER A 247 -2.24 -15.38 -12.55
C SER A 247 -1.21 -15.50 -13.68
N LYS A 248 -0.04 -14.84 -13.56
CA LYS A 248 1.07 -15.01 -14.50
C LYS A 248 1.61 -16.45 -14.50
N ALA A 249 1.77 -17.05 -13.32
CA ALA A 249 2.24 -18.43 -13.21
C ALA A 249 1.24 -19.40 -13.84
N VAL A 250 -0.03 -19.28 -13.45
CA VAL A 250 -1.12 -20.10 -14.00
C VAL A 250 -1.17 -20.01 -15.53
N ASN A 251 -1.14 -18.80 -16.10
CA ASN A 251 -1.17 -18.62 -17.56
C ASN A 251 0.06 -19.21 -18.28
N THR A 252 1.27 -19.02 -17.72
CA THR A 252 2.49 -19.61 -18.28
C THR A 252 2.42 -21.13 -18.31
N ILE A 253 2.00 -21.74 -17.20
CA ILE A 253 1.82 -23.18 -17.07
C ILE A 253 0.78 -23.70 -18.07
N LEU A 254 -0.40 -23.07 -18.14
CA LEU A 254 -1.44 -23.44 -19.12
C LEU A 254 -0.93 -23.39 -20.56
N ASN A 255 -0.09 -22.42 -20.89
CA ASN A 255 0.50 -22.32 -22.23
C ASN A 255 1.50 -23.44 -22.55
N HIS A 256 2.25 -23.93 -21.57
CA HIS A 256 3.15 -25.07 -21.76
C HIS A 256 2.38 -26.40 -21.74
N LEU A 257 1.38 -26.57 -20.88
CA LEU A 257 0.47 -27.74 -20.92
C LEU A 257 -0.19 -27.87 -22.31
N LYS A 258 -0.61 -26.77 -22.93
CA LYS A 258 -1.15 -26.80 -24.31
C LYS A 258 -0.19 -27.43 -25.32
N LYS A 259 1.13 -27.37 -25.13
CA LYS A 259 2.09 -27.99 -26.07
C LYS A 259 2.01 -29.51 -26.00
N ILE A 260 1.88 -30.06 -24.80
CA ILE A 260 1.83 -31.52 -24.56
C ILE A 260 0.41 -32.11 -24.53
N ALA A 261 -0.62 -31.30 -24.76
CA ALA A 261 -2.03 -31.73 -24.77
C ALA A 261 -2.33 -32.92 -25.70
N GLY A 262 -1.49 -33.18 -26.71
CA GLY A 262 -1.65 -34.32 -27.62
C GLY A 262 -0.81 -35.56 -27.31
N ALA A 263 0.08 -35.53 -26.32
CA ALA A 263 1.13 -36.54 -26.16
C ALA A 263 1.27 -37.11 -24.74
N GLY A 264 0.51 -36.64 -23.74
CA GLY A 264 0.56 -37.28 -22.41
C GLY A 264 0.10 -36.44 -21.23
N ILE A 265 -0.93 -35.58 -21.38
CA ILE A 265 -1.53 -34.93 -20.20
C ILE A 265 -2.27 -35.96 -19.34
N LYS A 266 -2.04 -35.90 -18.02
CA LYS A 266 -2.74 -36.58 -16.94
C LYS A 266 -4.07 -35.86 -16.71
N THR A 267 -5.04 -36.21 -17.55
CA THR A 267 -6.33 -35.53 -17.64
C THR A 267 -7.20 -35.69 -16.40
N GLU A 268 -7.07 -36.83 -15.70
CA GLU A 268 -7.74 -37.08 -14.42
C GLU A 268 -7.30 -36.07 -13.37
N GLU A 269 -5.99 -35.86 -13.20
CA GLU A 269 -5.47 -34.88 -12.25
C GLU A 269 -5.80 -33.43 -12.65
N LEU A 270 -5.73 -33.11 -13.95
CA LEU A 270 -6.15 -31.82 -14.47
C LEU A 270 -7.63 -31.51 -14.15
N SER A 271 -8.49 -32.53 -14.14
CA SER A 271 -9.91 -32.38 -13.85
C SER A 271 -10.16 -31.77 -12.47
N HIS A 272 -9.28 -32.03 -11.49
CA HIS A 272 -9.39 -31.48 -10.14
C HIS A 272 -9.08 -29.97 -10.08
N TYR A 273 -8.23 -29.46 -10.97
CA TYR A 273 -7.89 -28.03 -11.03
C TYR A 273 -8.85 -27.22 -11.91
N LEU A 274 -9.48 -27.87 -12.89
CA LEU A 274 -10.25 -27.21 -13.93
C LEU A 274 -11.42 -26.36 -13.40
N PRO A 275 -12.23 -26.80 -12.41
CA PRO A 275 -13.27 -25.97 -11.79
C PRO A 275 -12.76 -24.61 -11.29
N ASN A 276 -11.63 -24.59 -10.58
CA ASN A 276 -11.05 -23.37 -10.01
C ASN A 276 -10.47 -22.46 -11.10
N LEU A 277 -9.88 -23.05 -12.15
CA LEU A 277 -9.36 -22.28 -13.28
C LEU A 277 -10.48 -21.60 -14.08
N LEU A 278 -11.60 -22.29 -14.25
CA LEU A 278 -12.72 -21.81 -15.07
C LEU A 278 -13.65 -20.84 -14.34
N SER A 279 -13.68 -20.92 -13.01
CA SER A 279 -14.39 -19.95 -12.15
C SER A 279 -13.53 -18.75 -11.72
N SER A 280 -12.29 -18.65 -12.19
CA SER A 280 -11.37 -17.56 -11.86
C SER A 280 -11.91 -16.18 -12.29
N GLU A 281 -11.74 -15.17 -11.45
CA GLU A 281 -12.03 -13.76 -11.79
C GLU A 281 -11.09 -13.22 -12.89
N VAL A 282 -9.97 -13.89 -13.16
CA VAL A 282 -9.00 -13.46 -14.17
C VAL A 282 -9.37 -14.05 -15.54
N LYS A 283 -9.96 -13.23 -16.41
CA LYS A 283 -10.40 -13.60 -17.76
C LYS A 283 -9.37 -14.40 -18.58
N THR A 284 -8.08 -14.04 -18.50
CA THR A 284 -7.02 -14.72 -19.27
C THR A 284 -6.78 -16.15 -18.78
N VAL A 285 -6.94 -16.41 -17.48
CA VAL A 285 -6.84 -17.76 -16.89
C VAL A 285 -7.97 -18.63 -17.40
N VAL A 286 -9.22 -18.15 -17.31
CA VAL A 286 -10.40 -18.88 -17.81
C VAL A 286 -10.28 -19.15 -19.31
N ALA A 287 -9.94 -18.14 -20.11
CA ALA A 287 -9.77 -18.29 -21.55
C ALA A 287 -8.69 -19.33 -21.91
N SER A 288 -7.58 -19.34 -21.17
CA SER A 288 -6.49 -20.29 -21.34
C SER A 288 -6.86 -21.71 -20.91
N GLY A 289 -7.60 -21.86 -19.82
CA GLY A 289 -8.17 -23.12 -19.34
C GLY A 289 -9.08 -23.74 -20.40
N LEU A 290 -10.06 -22.97 -20.91
CA LEU A 290 -10.94 -23.40 -21.99
C LEU A 290 -10.16 -23.81 -23.26
N SER A 291 -9.13 -23.04 -23.64
CA SER A 291 -8.28 -23.39 -24.79
C SER A 291 -7.51 -24.70 -24.59
N LEU A 292 -7.01 -24.96 -23.38
CA LEU A 292 -6.32 -26.20 -23.06
C LEU A 292 -7.29 -27.38 -23.15
N THR A 293 -8.46 -27.26 -22.50
CA THR A 293 -9.50 -28.30 -22.50
C THR A 293 -9.99 -28.62 -23.92
N GLU A 294 -10.25 -27.59 -24.75
CA GLU A 294 -10.64 -27.80 -26.14
C GLU A 294 -9.56 -28.56 -26.93
N LYS A 295 -8.28 -28.23 -26.73
CA LYS A 295 -7.16 -28.89 -27.41
C LYS A 295 -7.01 -30.35 -26.99
N ILE A 296 -7.33 -30.68 -25.73
CA ILE A 296 -7.38 -32.06 -25.25
C ILE A 296 -8.51 -32.83 -25.96
N PHE A 297 -9.73 -32.26 -26.03
CA PHE A 297 -10.86 -32.92 -26.70
C PHE A 297 -10.62 -33.17 -28.20
N GLN A 298 -9.89 -32.29 -28.89
CA GLN A 298 -9.54 -32.47 -30.30
C GLN A 298 -8.77 -33.77 -30.58
N ARG A 299 -8.19 -34.42 -29.57
CA ARG A 299 -7.36 -35.63 -29.72
C ARG A 299 -8.14 -36.95 -29.58
N LYS A 300 -9.48 -36.91 -29.53
CA LYS A 300 -10.47 -38.00 -29.77
C LYS A 300 -10.37 -39.28 -28.91
N LYS A 301 -9.48 -39.38 -27.91
CA LYS A 301 -9.32 -40.56 -27.02
C LYS A 301 -9.68 -40.30 -25.55
N LEU A 302 -10.48 -39.28 -25.26
CA LEU A 302 -10.90 -38.95 -23.89
C LEU A 302 -12.39 -39.25 -23.72
N ASP A 303 -12.76 -39.79 -22.57
CA ASP A 303 -14.15 -39.75 -22.12
C ASP A 303 -14.60 -38.29 -21.98
N PRO A 304 -15.62 -37.84 -22.74
CA PRO A 304 -16.13 -36.48 -22.65
C PRO A 304 -16.53 -36.07 -21.23
N GLU A 305 -17.04 -37.00 -20.41
CA GLU A 305 -17.54 -36.67 -19.07
C GLU A 305 -16.43 -36.26 -18.10
N MET A 306 -15.20 -36.77 -18.28
CA MET A 306 -14.04 -36.52 -17.40
C MET A 306 -13.71 -35.04 -17.23
N LEU A 307 -13.81 -34.23 -18.29
CA LEU A 307 -13.59 -32.78 -18.24
C LEU A 307 -14.87 -31.98 -18.50
N GLY A 308 -15.93 -32.64 -18.99
CA GLY A 308 -17.17 -32.01 -19.42
C GLY A 308 -17.91 -31.31 -18.29
N MET A 309 -18.01 -31.93 -17.12
CA MET A 309 -18.70 -31.33 -15.97
C MET A 309 -18.02 -30.05 -15.49
N ALA A 310 -16.68 -30.02 -15.47
CA ALA A 310 -15.93 -28.85 -15.03
C ALA A 310 -16.17 -27.62 -15.95
N LEU A 311 -16.51 -27.82 -17.23
CA LEU A 311 -16.83 -26.71 -18.14
C LEU A 311 -18.04 -25.87 -17.68
N SER A 312 -18.98 -26.47 -16.94
CA SER A 312 -20.13 -25.75 -16.39
C SER A 312 -19.72 -24.58 -15.48
N THR A 313 -18.59 -24.70 -14.78
CA THR A 313 -18.08 -23.66 -13.86
C THR A 313 -17.66 -22.37 -14.58
N ALA A 314 -17.39 -22.43 -15.90
CA ALA A 314 -17.06 -21.24 -16.69
C ALA A 314 -18.25 -20.25 -16.82
N PHE A 315 -19.48 -20.71 -16.56
CA PHE A 315 -20.68 -19.86 -16.62
C PHE A 315 -20.86 -18.96 -15.39
N VAL A 316 -19.97 -19.05 -14.38
CA VAL A 316 -19.85 -18.03 -13.33
C VAL A 316 -19.34 -16.70 -13.91
N SER A 317 -18.56 -16.75 -14.99
CA SER A 317 -18.04 -15.56 -15.66
C SER A 317 -19.16 -14.70 -16.26
N LYS A 318 -19.13 -13.38 -16.05
CA LYS A 318 -20.04 -12.42 -16.69
C LYS A 318 -19.62 -12.02 -18.10
N ASP A 319 -18.50 -12.55 -18.60
CA ASP A 319 -17.96 -12.22 -19.92
C ASP A 319 -18.60 -13.08 -21.02
N ASP A 320 -19.25 -12.43 -21.98
CA ASP A 320 -19.88 -13.08 -23.14
C ASP A 320 -18.92 -13.98 -23.92
N GLY A 321 -17.68 -13.51 -24.17
CA GLY A 321 -16.69 -14.25 -24.94
C GLY A 321 -16.29 -15.57 -24.26
N ILE A 322 -16.17 -15.57 -22.93
CA ILE A 322 -15.91 -16.77 -22.13
C ILE A 322 -17.09 -17.74 -22.20
N GLN A 323 -18.31 -17.28 -21.89
CA GLN A 323 -19.49 -18.15 -21.89
C GLN A 323 -19.77 -18.73 -23.28
N THR A 324 -19.71 -17.90 -24.32
CA THR A 324 -19.87 -18.33 -25.72
C THR A 324 -18.84 -19.41 -26.09
N LYS A 325 -17.58 -19.26 -25.66
CA LYS A 325 -16.54 -20.27 -25.92
C LYS A 325 -16.82 -21.57 -25.15
N ALA A 326 -17.18 -21.49 -23.88
CA ALA A 326 -17.52 -22.66 -23.08
C ALA A 326 -18.70 -23.43 -23.68
N ALA A 327 -19.78 -22.73 -24.05
CA ALA A 327 -20.96 -23.31 -24.69
C ALA A 327 -20.60 -24.03 -26.01
N LYS A 328 -19.76 -23.41 -26.85
CA LYS A 328 -19.29 -24.03 -28.11
C LYS A 328 -18.47 -25.30 -27.87
N ILE A 329 -17.65 -25.34 -26.81
CA ILE A 329 -16.88 -26.54 -26.45
C ILE A 329 -17.84 -27.64 -25.99
N ILE A 330 -18.80 -27.33 -25.10
CA ILE A 330 -19.81 -28.28 -24.62
C ILE A 330 -20.60 -28.87 -25.79
N LEU A 331 -21.18 -28.02 -26.64
CA LEU A 331 -21.98 -28.43 -27.79
C LEU A 331 -21.22 -29.34 -28.76
N LYS A 332 -19.90 -29.11 -28.93
CA LYS A 332 -19.08 -29.81 -29.90
C LYS A 332 -18.54 -31.16 -29.40
N TYR A 333 -18.26 -31.28 -28.10
CA TYR A 333 -17.51 -32.42 -27.56
C TYR A 333 -18.26 -33.22 -26.50
N ILE A 334 -19.27 -32.64 -25.84
CA ILE A 334 -19.97 -33.28 -24.72
C ILE A 334 -21.37 -33.69 -25.19
N PRO A 335 -21.70 -34.99 -25.23
CA PRO A 335 -23.06 -35.41 -25.55
C PRO A 335 -24.03 -34.97 -24.44
N PRO A 336 -25.31 -34.66 -24.75
CA PRO A 336 -26.31 -34.41 -23.73
C PRO A 336 -26.50 -35.64 -22.83
N SER A 337 -26.30 -35.47 -21.52
CA SER A 337 -26.55 -36.46 -20.47
C SER A 337 -27.17 -35.77 -19.25
N GLU A 338 -27.80 -36.52 -18.35
CA GLU A 338 -28.41 -35.93 -17.14
C GLU A 338 -27.35 -35.23 -16.26
N ASN A 339 -26.14 -35.80 -16.17
CA ASN A 339 -25.03 -35.22 -15.40
C ASN A 339 -24.66 -33.81 -15.87
N ILE A 340 -24.52 -33.57 -17.19
CA ILE A 340 -24.16 -32.24 -17.71
C ILE A 340 -25.32 -31.25 -17.63
N LYS A 341 -26.57 -31.71 -17.79
CA LYS A 341 -27.76 -30.88 -17.60
C LYS A 341 -27.88 -30.41 -16.15
N GLU A 342 -27.70 -31.32 -15.18
CA GLU A 342 -27.69 -31.01 -13.76
C GLU A 342 -26.57 -30.01 -13.44
N ALA A 343 -25.34 -30.27 -13.92
CA ALA A 343 -24.21 -29.37 -13.71
C ALA A 343 -24.45 -27.95 -14.26
N LEU A 344 -25.05 -27.82 -15.45
CA LEU A 344 -25.41 -26.52 -16.04
C LEU A 344 -26.58 -25.84 -15.32
N SER A 345 -27.51 -26.60 -14.75
CA SER A 345 -28.68 -26.06 -14.04
C SER A 345 -28.27 -25.18 -12.84
N HIS A 346 -27.19 -25.53 -12.15
CA HIS A 346 -26.62 -24.74 -11.05
C HIS A 346 -26.14 -23.34 -11.46
N TYR A 347 -25.89 -23.13 -12.75
CA TYR A 347 -25.45 -21.84 -13.30
C TYR A 347 -26.50 -21.18 -14.19
N SER A 348 -27.72 -21.75 -14.28
CA SER A 348 -28.78 -21.29 -15.19
C SER A 348 -29.01 -19.77 -15.11
N ASP A 349 -29.09 -19.21 -13.90
CA ASP A 349 -29.26 -17.77 -13.67
C ASP A 349 -28.09 -16.92 -14.19
N ASN A 350 -26.88 -17.47 -14.28
CA ASN A 350 -25.68 -16.78 -14.77
C ASN A 350 -25.50 -16.88 -16.29
N ILE A 351 -26.20 -17.80 -16.97
CA ILE A 351 -26.05 -18.01 -18.42
C ILE A 351 -26.72 -16.85 -19.17
N LEU A 352 -25.90 -16.09 -19.90
CA LEU A 352 -26.34 -14.91 -20.64
C LEU A 352 -27.38 -15.25 -21.71
N THR A 353 -28.35 -14.35 -21.91
CA THR A 353 -29.48 -14.53 -22.82
C THR A 353 -29.05 -14.89 -24.25
N ASN A 354 -27.96 -14.30 -24.73
CA ASN A 354 -27.42 -14.57 -26.06
C ASN A 354 -26.64 -15.90 -26.17
N VAL A 355 -26.24 -16.51 -25.05
CA VAL A 355 -25.54 -17.80 -24.98
C VAL A 355 -26.52 -18.97 -24.84
N ARG A 356 -27.67 -18.76 -24.19
CA ARG A 356 -28.73 -19.78 -24.01
C ARG A 356 -29.12 -20.56 -25.28
N PRO A 357 -29.29 -19.91 -26.46
CA PRO A 357 -29.59 -20.64 -27.70
C PRO A 357 -28.55 -21.69 -28.09
N LEU A 358 -27.27 -21.53 -27.70
CA LEU A 358 -26.22 -22.51 -27.97
C LEU A 358 -26.35 -23.78 -27.12
N LEU A 359 -27.12 -23.72 -26.03
CA LEU A 359 -27.27 -24.78 -25.03
C LEU A 359 -28.71 -25.34 -24.95
N GLU A 360 -29.53 -25.13 -25.98
CA GLU A 360 -30.95 -25.56 -26.02
C GLU A 360 -31.15 -27.05 -25.68
N LYS A 361 -30.16 -27.91 -26.00
CA LYS A 361 -30.22 -29.36 -25.77
C LYS A 361 -29.78 -29.77 -24.36
N TYR A 362 -29.26 -28.82 -23.59
CA TYR A 362 -28.63 -29.03 -22.29
C TYR A 362 -29.33 -28.29 -21.15
N ILE A 363 -30.20 -27.33 -21.46
CA ILE A 363 -30.91 -26.51 -20.47
C ILE A 363 -32.40 -26.61 -20.78
N GLU A 364 -33.21 -26.86 -19.76
CA GLU A 364 -34.67 -26.75 -19.90
C GLU A 364 -35.06 -25.27 -20.00
N ASP A 365 -35.87 -24.93 -21.00
CA ASP A 365 -36.37 -23.57 -21.22
C ASP A 365 -37.43 -23.23 -20.16
N LYS A 366 -36.97 -23.02 -18.92
CA LYS A 366 -37.72 -22.21 -17.98
C LYS A 366 -37.46 -20.77 -18.38
N GLN A 367 -38.38 -20.23 -19.17
CA GLN A 367 -38.63 -18.79 -19.18
C GLN A 367 -38.97 -18.41 -17.74
N GLN A 368 -37.94 -18.11 -16.93
CA GLN A 368 -38.13 -17.34 -15.72
C GLN A 368 -38.67 -16.00 -16.19
N GLU A 369 -39.92 -15.72 -15.85
CA GLU A 369 -40.38 -14.35 -15.72
C GLU A 369 -39.26 -13.61 -14.99
N LEU A 370 -38.66 -12.63 -15.66
CA LEU A 370 -37.73 -11.71 -15.05
C LEU A 370 -38.46 -11.11 -13.85
N GLN A 371 -38.24 -11.65 -12.65
CA GLN A 371 -38.21 -10.79 -11.50
C GLN A 371 -37.14 -9.78 -11.87
N VAL A 372 -37.59 -8.54 -12.08
CA VAL A 372 -36.72 -7.39 -12.14
C VAL A 372 -35.99 -7.41 -10.81
N ILE A 373 -34.87 -8.12 -10.77
CA ILE A 373 -33.80 -7.79 -9.86
C ILE A 373 -33.42 -6.42 -10.38
N THR A 374 -34.01 -5.40 -9.77
CA THR A 374 -33.41 -4.08 -9.72
C THR A 374 -31.98 -4.37 -9.31
N THR A 375 -31.09 -4.37 -10.29
CA THR A 375 -29.68 -4.15 -10.01
C THR A 375 -29.75 -2.83 -9.28
N GLU A 376 -29.63 -2.87 -7.95
CA GLU A 376 -29.45 -1.65 -7.18
C GLU A 376 -28.18 -1.05 -7.77
N SER A 377 -28.37 -0.13 -8.72
CA SER A 377 -27.36 0.85 -9.04
C SER A 377 -27.04 1.44 -7.68
N PRO A 378 -25.80 1.28 -7.17
CA PRO A 378 -25.49 1.77 -5.84
C PRO A 378 -25.76 3.27 -5.86
N PHE A 379 -26.86 3.68 -5.23
CA PHE A 379 -27.21 5.08 -5.08
C PHE A 379 -26.03 5.76 -4.38
N LEU A 380 -25.61 6.91 -4.89
CA LEU A 380 -24.52 7.68 -4.31
C LEU A 380 -24.85 8.10 -2.87
N ILE A 381 -26.14 8.23 -2.55
CA ILE A 381 -26.67 8.52 -1.22
C ILE A 381 -27.61 7.42 -0.74
N SER A 382 -27.50 7.06 0.53
CA SER A 382 -28.37 6.11 1.22
C SER A 382 -28.41 6.46 2.71
N ASP A 383 -29.40 5.96 3.45
CA ASP A 383 -29.43 6.16 4.91
C ASP A 383 -28.15 5.63 5.60
N ALA A 384 -27.56 4.56 5.08
CA ALA A 384 -26.32 3.99 5.58
C ALA A 384 -25.08 4.87 5.33
N SER A 385 -25.13 5.75 4.32
CA SER A 385 -24.01 6.66 4.01
C SER A 385 -24.16 8.05 4.63
N LYS A 386 -25.23 8.34 5.38
CA LYS A 386 -25.41 9.63 6.07
C LYS A 386 -24.23 9.93 6.99
N VAL A 387 -23.71 11.15 6.89
CA VAL A 387 -22.59 11.59 7.75
C VAL A 387 -23.07 11.92 9.15
N ARG A 388 -22.16 11.88 10.12
CA ARG A 388 -22.41 12.34 11.49
C ARG A 388 -22.79 13.82 11.45
N VAL A 389 -23.92 14.15 12.09
CA VAL A 389 -24.32 15.54 12.34
C VAL A 389 -23.78 15.95 13.71
N LEU A 390 -23.04 17.05 13.76
CA LEU A 390 -22.61 17.67 15.01
C LEU A 390 -23.77 18.51 15.57
N GLU A 391 -23.98 18.50 16.88
CA GLU A 391 -25.14 19.15 17.51
C GLU A 391 -24.82 20.46 18.25
N ASN A 392 -23.57 20.65 18.67
CA ASN A 392 -23.16 21.82 19.46
C ASN A 392 -21.63 22.06 19.39
N PHE A 393 -21.17 23.11 20.09
CA PHE A 393 -19.75 23.47 20.17
C PHE A 393 -18.87 22.39 20.81
N GLU A 394 -19.35 21.69 21.84
CA GLU A 394 -18.59 20.63 22.52
C GLU A 394 -18.34 19.44 21.57
N ASP A 395 -19.36 19.02 20.83
CA ASP A 395 -19.26 18.03 19.76
C ASP A 395 -18.19 18.40 18.72
N LEU A 396 -18.17 19.65 18.27
CA LEU A 396 -17.13 20.16 17.37
C LEU A 396 -15.74 20.01 17.98
N MET A 397 -15.54 20.44 19.23
CA MET A 397 -14.23 20.36 19.91
C MET A 397 -13.74 18.91 20.03
N PHE A 398 -14.62 17.95 20.34
CA PHE A 398 -14.26 16.54 20.37
C PHE A 398 -14.00 15.93 18.99
N PHE A 399 -14.60 16.49 17.94
CA PHE A 399 -14.48 15.97 16.59
C PHE A 399 -13.23 16.49 15.85
N LEU A 400 -12.79 17.72 16.12
CA LEU A 400 -11.63 18.33 15.46
C LEU A 400 -10.34 17.48 15.52
N PRO A 401 -9.98 16.82 16.64
CA PRO A 401 -8.83 15.91 16.67
C PRO A 401 -8.90 14.77 15.66
N VAL A 402 -10.10 14.22 15.40
CA VAL A 402 -10.31 13.15 14.40
C VAL A 402 -10.05 13.70 12.98
N ALA A 403 -10.59 14.88 12.68
CA ALA A 403 -10.38 15.53 11.39
C ALA A 403 -8.91 15.94 11.14
N ILE A 404 -8.14 16.25 12.19
CA ILE A 404 -6.69 16.51 12.07
C ILE A 404 -5.93 15.25 11.62
N GLU A 405 -6.32 14.08 12.12
CA GLU A 405 -5.66 12.80 11.82
C GLU A 405 -6.05 12.24 10.45
N ASP A 406 -7.25 12.57 9.96
CA ASP A 406 -7.80 12.08 8.70
C ASP A 406 -8.37 13.23 7.85
N PRO A 407 -7.51 14.10 7.29
CA PRO A 407 -7.90 15.35 6.62
C PRO A 407 -8.49 15.16 5.21
N TYR A 408 -8.40 13.95 4.64
CA TYR A 408 -8.81 13.65 3.25
C TYR A 408 -10.13 12.87 3.17
N SER A 409 -10.81 12.68 4.29
CA SER A 409 -12.12 12.03 4.35
C SER A 409 -13.24 13.02 4.67
N GLN A 410 -14.46 12.50 4.81
CA GLN A 410 -15.63 13.24 5.27
C GLN A 410 -15.40 14.00 6.59
N HIS A 411 -14.44 13.57 7.42
CA HIS A 411 -14.16 14.21 8.70
C HIS A 411 -13.73 15.68 8.55
N CYS A 412 -12.98 16.01 7.49
CA CYS A 412 -12.60 17.40 7.25
C CYS A 412 -13.83 18.26 6.91
N ASP A 413 -14.69 17.78 6.00
CA ASP A 413 -15.91 18.49 5.60
C ASP A 413 -16.88 18.68 6.78
N ILE A 414 -17.08 17.66 7.63
CA ILE A 414 -17.92 17.75 8.84
C ILE A 414 -17.34 18.76 9.83
N ALA A 415 -16.02 18.81 9.99
CA ALA A 415 -15.36 19.78 10.87
C ALA A 415 -15.54 21.22 10.36
N LEU A 416 -15.42 21.45 9.05
CA LEU A 416 -15.64 22.77 8.44
C LEU A 416 -17.09 23.24 8.58
N ASP A 417 -18.07 22.35 8.36
CA ASP A 417 -19.49 22.66 8.61
C ASP A 417 -19.75 22.97 10.09
N GLY A 418 -19.18 22.17 10.98
CA GLY A 418 -19.30 22.38 12.42
C GLY A 418 -18.73 23.72 12.89
N PHE A 419 -17.61 24.18 12.31
CA PHE A 419 -17.09 25.53 12.56
C PHE A 419 -18.13 26.61 12.22
N ILE A 420 -18.76 26.53 11.04
CA ILE A 420 -19.73 27.53 10.61
C ILE A 420 -20.97 27.54 11.50
N ARG A 421 -21.41 26.38 11.98
CA ARG A 421 -22.62 26.28 12.82
C ARG A 421 -22.36 26.71 14.26
N PHE A 422 -21.23 26.31 14.84
CA PHE A 422 -21.07 26.29 16.30
C PHE A 422 -19.93 27.15 16.83
N ALA A 423 -19.02 27.68 16.00
CA ALA A 423 -17.89 28.49 16.48
C ALA A 423 -18.34 29.75 17.26
N ASN A 424 -19.54 30.24 17.02
CA ASN A 424 -20.07 31.44 17.69
C ASN A 424 -20.91 31.14 18.94
N GLU A 425 -21.13 29.86 19.26
CA GLU A 425 -21.88 29.44 20.46
C GLU A 425 -21.00 29.33 21.72
N VAL A 426 -19.69 29.51 21.56
CA VAL A 426 -18.71 29.42 22.65
C VAL A 426 -18.93 30.47 23.73
N ASP A 427 -18.85 30.02 24.98
CA ASP A 427 -18.97 30.85 26.19
C ASP A 427 -17.77 30.66 27.14
N ALA A 428 -17.80 31.34 28.28
CA ALA A 428 -16.70 31.32 29.25
C ALA A 428 -16.44 29.94 29.88
N GLU A 429 -17.40 29.01 29.86
CA GLU A 429 -17.26 27.66 30.41
C GLU A 429 -16.67 26.70 29.36
N SER A 430 -17.28 26.70 28.18
CA SER A 430 -16.94 25.82 27.06
C SER A 430 -15.65 26.22 26.34
N VAL A 431 -15.22 27.49 26.39
CA VAL A 431 -14.03 27.98 25.68
C VAL A 431 -12.77 27.16 26.00
N LYS A 432 -12.64 26.61 27.21
CA LYS A 432 -11.48 25.81 27.64
C LYS A 432 -11.29 24.53 26.81
N LEU A 433 -12.34 24.02 26.17
CA LEU A 433 -12.28 22.83 25.31
C LEU A 433 -11.37 23.01 24.09
N ILE A 434 -11.08 24.26 23.68
CA ILE A 434 -10.18 24.52 22.55
C ILE A 434 -8.72 24.18 22.87
N GLU A 435 -8.28 24.24 24.13
CA GLU A 435 -6.87 24.08 24.53
C GLU A 435 -6.24 22.76 24.05
N PRO A 436 -6.83 21.57 24.33
CA PRO A 436 -6.27 20.30 23.84
C PRO A 436 -6.25 20.21 22.31
N VAL A 437 -7.26 20.77 21.64
CA VAL A 437 -7.38 20.77 20.17
C VAL A 437 -6.32 21.69 19.55
N PHE A 438 -6.14 22.88 20.11
CA PHE A 438 -5.11 23.85 19.72
C PHE A 438 -3.71 23.24 19.87
N LEU A 439 -3.44 22.59 21.01
CA LEU A 439 -2.18 21.88 21.24
C LEU A 439 -1.93 20.79 20.18
N LYS A 440 -2.97 20.02 19.84
CA LYS A 440 -2.88 18.99 18.80
C LYS A 440 -2.57 19.61 17.44
N ALA A 441 -3.26 20.69 17.06
CA ALA A 441 -3.01 21.40 15.80
C ALA A 441 -1.56 21.93 15.73
N CYS A 442 -1.09 22.60 16.78
CA CYS A 442 0.30 23.05 16.90
C CYS A 442 1.31 21.90 16.77
N LYS A 443 1.12 20.80 17.52
CA LYS A 443 1.99 19.61 17.42
C LYS A 443 1.98 18.99 16.03
N THR A 444 0.85 18.98 15.33
CA THR A 444 0.75 18.47 13.97
C THR A 444 1.52 19.36 13.00
N ILE A 445 1.34 20.69 13.06
CA ILE A 445 2.12 21.65 12.25
C ILE A 445 3.63 21.49 12.51
N SER A 446 4.01 21.26 13.78
CA SER A 446 5.38 20.96 14.20
C SER A 446 5.95 19.64 13.68
N LYS A 447 5.23 18.80 12.92
CA LYS A 447 5.87 17.66 12.23
C LYS A 447 6.66 18.14 11.01
N TRP A 448 7.60 17.35 10.50
CA TRP A 448 8.33 17.72 9.28
C TRP A 448 7.39 17.73 8.07
N GLU A 449 6.80 16.57 7.76
CA GLU A 449 5.81 16.40 6.71
C GLU A 449 4.39 16.45 7.28
N VAL A 450 3.54 17.29 6.68
CA VAL A 450 2.14 17.45 7.05
C VAL A 450 1.33 17.55 5.75
N PRO A 451 0.27 16.75 5.59
CA PRO A 451 -0.59 16.88 4.41
C PRO A 451 -1.21 18.27 4.29
N TYR A 452 -1.38 18.78 3.08
CA TYR A 452 -1.78 20.17 2.86
C TYR A 452 -3.14 20.53 3.48
N LEU A 453 -4.13 19.65 3.36
CA LEU A 453 -5.44 19.88 4.00
C LEU A 453 -5.34 19.89 5.53
N SER A 454 -4.46 19.07 6.14
CA SER A 454 -4.17 19.17 7.57
C SER A 454 -3.52 20.51 7.92
N VAL A 455 -2.65 21.06 7.07
CA VAL A 455 -2.07 22.39 7.29
C VAL A 455 -3.17 23.45 7.33
N LEU A 456 -4.11 23.42 6.38
CA LEU A 456 -5.23 24.37 6.35
C LEU A 456 -6.14 24.24 7.58
N LEU A 457 -6.58 23.01 7.90
CA LEU A 457 -7.44 22.75 9.07
C LEU A 457 -6.76 23.13 10.38
N CYS A 458 -5.48 22.77 10.55
CA CYS A 458 -4.73 23.15 11.75
C CYS A 458 -4.59 24.67 11.87
N ASN A 459 -4.33 25.39 10.78
CA ASN A 459 -4.28 26.84 10.84
C ASN A 459 -5.65 27.47 11.11
N LEU A 460 -6.75 26.92 10.59
CA LEU A 460 -8.11 27.34 10.96
C LEU A 460 -8.35 27.21 12.48
N ILE A 461 -8.02 26.05 13.06
CA ILE A 461 -8.11 25.80 14.50
C ILE A 461 -7.23 26.78 15.30
N ILE A 462 -5.99 26.98 14.87
CA ILE A 462 -5.04 27.87 15.55
C ILE A 462 -5.52 29.33 15.45
N ASN A 463 -5.94 29.78 14.27
CA ASN A 463 -6.41 31.15 14.05
C ASN A 463 -7.69 31.41 14.88
N TYR A 464 -8.60 30.43 14.95
CA TYR A 464 -9.78 30.48 15.81
C TYR A 464 -9.40 30.55 17.29
N GLY A 465 -8.52 29.67 17.77
CA GLY A 465 -8.06 29.69 19.16
C GLY A 465 -7.35 30.98 19.56
N LEU A 466 -6.58 31.59 18.65
CA LEU A 466 -5.99 32.91 18.87
C LEU A 466 -7.05 34.01 18.96
N ASN A 467 -8.11 33.97 18.14
CA ASN A 467 -9.23 34.90 18.27
C ASN A 467 -10.00 34.72 19.59
N LEU A 468 -10.16 33.47 20.03
CA LEU A 468 -10.74 33.19 21.35
C LEU A 468 -9.85 33.68 22.49
N LEU A 469 -8.52 33.58 22.37
CA LEU A 469 -7.58 34.09 23.36
C LEU A 469 -7.74 35.61 23.54
N GLU A 470 -7.99 36.37 22.47
CA GLU A 470 -8.30 37.80 22.56
C GLU A 470 -9.60 38.08 23.34
N LYS A 471 -10.61 37.21 23.21
CA LYS A 471 -11.92 37.35 23.88
C LYS A 471 -11.94 36.81 25.31
N TYR A 472 -11.16 35.77 25.60
CA TYR A 472 -11.14 35.00 26.86
C TYR A 472 -9.69 34.81 27.37
N PRO A 473 -8.95 35.90 27.66
CA PRO A 473 -7.52 35.82 27.98
C PRO A 473 -7.23 35.05 29.27
N ASP A 474 -8.09 35.19 30.29
CA ASP A 474 -7.90 34.53 31.59
C ASP A 474 -8.06 33.01 31.51
N GLN A 475 -9.03 32.55 30.70
CA GLN A 475 -9.33 31.13 30.50
C GLN A 475 -8.28 30.45 29.63
N LEU A 476 -7.68 31.17 28.67
CA LEU A 476 -6.85 30.61 27.61
C LEU A 476 -5.36 30.96 27.68
N LYS A 477 -4.87 31.51 28.81
CA LYS A 477 -3.45 31.90 29.00
C LYS A 477 -2.41 30.85 28.57
N ASN A 478 -2.74 29.56 28.60
CA ASN A 478 -1.83 28.49 28.18
C ASN A 478 -1.59 28.45 26.66
N LEU A 479 -2.53 28.94 25.84
CA LEU A 479 -2.42 28.96 24.38
C LEU A 479 -1.25 29.82 23.92
N GLU A 480 -0.99 30.94 24.60
CA GLU A 480 0.14 31.82 24.29
C GLU A 480 1.47 31.07 24.39
N LYS A 481 1.67 30.33 25.50
CA LYS A 481 2.88 29.52 25.70
C LYS A 481 3.01 28.41 24.64
N ILE A 482 1.90 27.76 24.29
CA ILE A 482 1.89 26.71 23.25
C ILE A 482 2.28 27.33 21.90
N TYR A 483 1.66 28.45 21.53
CA TYR A 483 1.87 29.12 20.26
C TYR A 483 3.30 29.66 20.12
N GLN A 484 3.85 30.29 21.17
CA GLN A 484 5.23 30.79 21.15
C GLN A 484 6.25 29.66 20.92
N LYS A 485 6.06 28.52 21.59
CA LYS A 485 6.91 27.34 21.35
C LYS A 485 6.84 26.87 19.89
N THR A 486 5.64 26.84 19.31
CA THR A 486 5.46 26.45 17.90
C THR A 486 6.08 27.47 16.95
N LEU A 487 6.02 28.78 17.26
CA LEU A 487 6.70 29.82 16.48
C LEU A 487 8.23 29.65 16.48
N GLU A 488 8.82 29.34 17.63
CA GLU A 488 10.26 29.06 17.74
C GLU A 488 10.67 27.82 16.90
N GLU A 489 9.89 26.74 17.00
CA GLU A 489 10.10 25.52 16.21
C GLU A 489 9.94 25.76 14.70
N GLU A 490 9.00 26.62 14.29
CA GLU A 490 8.75 26.98 12.89
C GLU A 490 9.84 27.91 12.35
N ALA A 491 10.25 28.92 13.11
CA ALA A 491 11.29 29.89 12.72
C ALA A 491 12.63 29.19 12.44
N ALA A 492 12.96 28.14 13.21
CA ALA A 492 14.13 27.32 12.95
C ALA A 492 14.09 26.66 11.56
N ARG A 493 12.89 26.32 11.05
CA ARG A 493 12.70 25.65 9.75
C ARG A 493 12.62 26.59 8.57
N GLU A 494 12.13 27.81 8.77
CA GLU A 494 12.12 28.84 7.72
C GLU A 494 13.53 29.18 7.22
N THR A 495 14.58 28.76 7.93
CA THR A 495 15.97 28.89 7.47
C THR A 495 16.33 27.98 6.29
N TYR A 496 15.56 26.92 6.01
CA TYR A 496 15.78 26.02 4.87
C TYR A 496 15.18 26.58 3.58
N SER A 497 15.93 26.56 2.48
CA SER A 497 15.50 27.17 1.20
C SER A 497 14.26 26.53 0.57
N ASN A 498 14.00 25.27 0.89
CA ASN A 498 12.90 24.49 0.32
C ASN A 498 11.75 24.30 1.31
N TYR A 499 11.79 24.96 2.48
CA TYR A 499 10.73 24.86 3.46
C TYR A 499 9.58 25.80 3.13
N GLN A 500 8.38 25.25 3.02
CA GLN A 500 7.16 26.03 2.94
C GLN A 500 6.66 26.30 4.35
N LYS A 501 6.55 27.58 4.70
CA LYS A 501 5.95 28.01 5.96
C LYS A 501 4.54 27.45 6.09
N LYS A 502 4.31 26.68 7.15
CA LYS A 502 3.02 26.06 7.46
C LYS A 502 2.22 26.89 8.45
N LEU A 503 2.88 27.48 9.45
CA LEU A 503 2.21 28.23 10.51
C LEU A 503 1.96 29.69 10.13
N GLY A 504 0.72 30.17 10.27
CA GLY A 504 0.41 31.58 10.18
C GLY A 504 -1.07 31.88 9.96
N PRO A 505 -1.40 33.13 9.59
CA PRO A 505 -2.71 33.44 9.02
C PRO A 505 -2.98 32.52 7.82
N VAL A 506 -4.21 32.01 7.70
CA VAL A 506 -4.59 31.08 6.62
C VAL A 506 -4.27 31.66 5.23
N GLU A 507 -4.36 32.99 5.07
CA GLU A 507 -4.04 33.75 3.86
C GLU A 507 -2.56 33.65 3.46
N LYS A 508 -1.67 33.41 4.42
CA LYS A 508 -0.21 33.39 4.24
C LYS A 508 0.36 31.97 4.16
N VAL A 509 -0.45 30.93 4.28
CA VAL A 509 -0.02 29.54 4.09
C VAL A 509 0.40 29.34 2.63
N GLY A 510 1.55 28.70 2.39
CA GLY A 510 2.07 28.44 1.05
C GLY A 510 1.09 27.63 0.17
N ALA A 511 1.10 27.83 -1.14
CA ALA A 511 0.26 27.06 -2.08
C ALA A 511 0.92 27.00 -3.46
N GLU A 512 1.53 25.86 -3.80
CA GLU A 512 2.29 25.73 -5.05
C GLU A 512 1.43 25.34 -6.24
N SER A 513 0.47 24.43 -6.04
CA SER A 513 -0.40 23.94 -7.13
C SER A 513 -1.70 24.74 -7.24
N PRO A 514 -2.36 24.76 -8.43
CA PRO A 514 -3.69 25.34 -8.58
C PRO A 514 -4.73 24.76 -7.61
N ALA A 515 -4.70 23.46 -7.36
CA ALA A 515 -5.59 22.80 -6.41
C ALA A 515 -5.36 23.30 -4.97
N MET A 516 -4.10 23.42 -4.53
CA MET A 516 -3.77 23.98 -3.22
C MET A 516 -4.28 25.42 -3.08
N LYS A 517 -4.17 26.23 -4.13
CA LYS A 517 -4.67 27.61 -4.13
C LYS A 517 -6.19 27.66 -3.93
N ALA A 518 -6.94 26.80 -4.60
CA ALA A 518 -8.40 26.72 -4.44
C ALA A 518 -8.81 26.30 -3.02
N PHE A 519 -8.17 25.27 -2.45
CA PHE A 519 -8.47 24.86 -1.07
C PHE A 519 -8.07 25.92 -0.04
N ARG A 520 -6.96 26.64 -0.26
CA ARG A 520 -6.57 27.76 0.59
C ARG A 520 -7.60 28.88 0.53
N GLU A 521 -8.12 29.20 -0.65
CA GLU A 521 -9.16 30.22 -0.82
C GLU A 521 -10.47 29.84 -0.12
N LEU A 522 -10.90 28.57 -0.21
CA LEU A 522 -12.01 28.05 0.60
C LEU A 522 -11.73 28.18 2.11
N ALA A 523 -10.52 27.85 2.56
CA ALA A 523 -10.15 28.01 3.97
C ALA A 523 -10.15 29.48 4.40
N ILE A 524 -9.73 30.42 3.54
CA ILE A 524 -9.82 31.86 3.79
C ILE A 524 -11.29 32.29 3.94
N TYR A 525 -12.16 31.86 3.02
CA TYR A 525 -13.60 32.14 3.08
C TYR A 525 -14.21 31.63 4.40
N ILE A 526 -13.88 30.40 4.81
CA ILE A 526 -14.36 29.81 6.06
C ILE A 526 -13.82 30.58 7.27
N ASN A 527 -12.53 30.94 7.28
CA ASN A 527 -11.94 31.75 8.34
C ASN A 527 -12.65 33.11 8.49
N GLN A 528 -13.02 33.74 7.37
CA GLN A 528 -13.77 34.99 7.38
C GLN A 528 -15.17 34.82 7.99
N LYS A 529 -15.90 33.76 7.61
CA LYS A 529 -17.22 33.45 8.19
C LYS A 529 -17.15 33.21 9.70
N ILE A 530 -16.15 32.43 10.15
CA ILE A 530 -15.92 32.20 11.59
C ILE A 530 -15.69 33.53 12.31
N ARG A 531 -14.84 34.42 11.77
CA ARG A 531 -14.52 35.70 12.39
C ARG A 531 -15.68 36.69 12.40
N SER A 532 -16.53 36.68 11.37
CA SER A 532 -17.66 37.60 11.24
C SER A 532 -18.91 37.15 11.98
N GLY A 533 -18.95 35.91 12.49
CA GLY A 533 -20.15 35.36 13.11
C GLY A 533 -21.16 34.80 12.10
N ASP A 534 -20.74 34.56 10.86
CA ASP A 534 -21.64 34.17 9.77
C ASP A 534 -21.94 32.67 9.78
N ASN A 535 -23.12 32.32 10.29
CA ASN A 535 -23.63 30.95 10.36
C ASN A 535 -24.42 30.51 9.12
N VAL A 536 -24.36 31.23 7.99
CA VAL A 536 -24.95 30.76 6.73
C VAL A 536 -24.22 29.50 6.27
N PRO A 537 -24.92 28.38 6.00
CA PRO A 537 -24.30 27.09 5.76
C PRO A 537 -23.42 27.10 4.50
N LEU A 538 -22.37 26.28 4.50
CA LEU A 538 -21.58 26.02 3.31
C LEU A 538 -22.40 25.17 2.34
N LEU A 539 -22.48 25.58 1.07
CA LEU A 539 -23.20 24.83 0.05
C LEU A 539 -22.58 23.43 -0.12
N PHE A 540 -21.24 23.34 -0.14
CA PHE A 540 -20.51 22.09 -0.31
C PHE A 540 -20.53 21.16 0.91
N ALA A 541 -21.03 21.61 2.07
CA ALA A 541 -21.05 20.77 3.27
C ALA A 541 -21.83 19.48 3.00
N ILE A 542 -21.13 18.36 3.16
CA ILE A 542 -21.59 17.06 2.72
C ILE A 542 -22.71 16.54 3.63
N THR A 543 -23.55 15.70 3.06
CA THR A 543 -24.66 15.04 3.77
C THR A 543 -24.45 13.52 3.85
N HIS A 544 -23.66 12.97 2.93
CA HIS A 544 -23.39 11.55 2.83
C HIS A 544 -21.92 11.30 2.49
N SER A 545 -21.35 10.25 3.08
CA SER A 545 -20.01 9.75 2.80
C SER A 545 -19.94 9.16 1.38
N PRO A 546 -18.78 9.26 0.68
CA PRO A 546 -17.55 9.89 1.13
C PRO A 546 -17.51 11.41 0.97
N CYS A 547 -18.33 11.99 0.08
CA CYS A 547 -18.28 13.43 -0.20
C CYS A 547 -19.58 14.02 -0.80
N TRP A 548 -20.70 13.30 -0.72
CA TRP A 548 -21.93 13.63 -1.44
C TRP A 548 -22.82 14.64 -0.71
N VAL A 549 -23.40 15.56 -1.48
CA VAL A 549 -24.42 16.51 -1.08
C VAL A 549 -25.77 16.05 -1.64
N SER A 550 -26.77 15.90 -0.78
CA SER A 550 -28.14 15.61 -1.17
C SER A 550 -28.69 16.77 -2.00
N PRO A 551 -29.31 16.50 -3.18
CA PRO A 551 -29.96 17.53 -3.98
C PRO A 551 -31.00 18.35 -3.20
N VAL A 552 -31.77 17.69 -2.33
CA VAL A 552 -32.77 18.34 -1.47
C VAL A 552 -32.08 19.33 -0.53
N SER A 553 -31.03 18.89 0.16
CA SER A 553 -30.28 19.77 1.06
C SER A 553 -29.58 20.91 0.32
N LEU A 554 -29.17 20.72 -0.93
CA LEU A 554 -28.61 21.81 -1.74
C LEU A 554 -29.68 22.86 -2.07
N VAL A 555 -30.92 22.45 -2.39
CA VAL A 555 -32.05 23.39 -2.56
C VAL A 555 -32.27 24.20 -1.28
N GLU A 556 -32.35 23.54 -0.13
CA GLU A 556 -32.60 24.18 1.16
C GLU A 556 -31.51 25.21 1.51
N LYS A 557 -30.23 24.87 1.26
CA LYS A 557 -29.15 25.83 1.49
C LYS A 557 -29.22 27.00 0.52
N LEU A 558 -29.46 26.77 -0.78
CA LEU A 558 -29.61 27.85 -1.76
C LEU A 558 -30.78 28.78 -1.43
N GLU A 559 -31.88 28.23 -0.91
CA GLU A 559 -33.02 29.01 -0.42
C GLU A 559 -32.60 29.95 0.73
N ILE A 560 -31.72 29.51 1.64
CA ILE A 560 -31.17 30.38 2.70
C ILE A 560 -30.36 31.54 2.11
N TYR A 561 -29.49 31.27 1.13
CA TYR A 561 -28.72 32.33 0.45
C TYR A 561 -29.65 33.32 -0.27
N GLN A 562 -30.66 32.82 -0.98
CA GLN A 562 -31.68 33.62 -1.64
C GLN A 562 -32.44 34.52 -0.66
N ASN A 563 -32.95 33.94 0.43
CA ASN A 563 -33.78 34.66 1.39
C ASN A 563 -32.99 35.72 2.17
N LYS A 564 -31.69 35.50 2.37
CA LYS A 564 -30.77 36.48 2.97
C LYS A 564 -30.18 37.46 1.95
N ASN A 565 -30.44 37.28 0.66
CA ASN A 565 -29.86 38.05 -0.43
C ASN A 565 -28.31 38.10 -0.36
N ILE A 566 -27.71 36.93 -0.13
CA ILE A 566 -26.25 36.73 -0.06
C ILE A 566 -25.80 36.02 -1.33
N GLU A 567 -24.79 36.58 -1.99
CA GLU A 567 -24.13 35.92 -3.10
C GLU A 567 -23.16 34.84 -2.56
N PRO A 568 -23.34 33.56 -2.94
CA PRO A 568 -22.47 32.49 -2.46
C PRO A 568 -21.07 32.59 -3.07
N HIS A 569 -20.06 32.18 -2.30
CA HIS A 569 -18.68 32.14 -2.80
C HIS A 569 -18.57 31.17 -3.98
N TYR A 570 -17.94 31.59 -5.08
CA TYR A 570 -17.93 30.83 -6.33
C TYR A 570 -17.35 29.41 -6.18
N LEU A 571 -16.29 29.22 -5.39
CA LEU A 571 -15.74 27.87 -5.09
C LEU A 571 -16.68 27.01 -4.25
N ASP A 572 -17.50 27.61 -3.38
CA ASP A 572 -18.48 26.88 -2.57
C ASP A 572 -19.59 26.33 -3.48
N VAL A 573 -20.10 27.16 -4.41
CA VAL A 573 -21.06 26.73 -5.44
C VAL A 573 -20.48 25.64 -6.34
N GLN A 574 -19.27 25.84 -6.88
CA GLN A 574 -18.65 24.87 -7.78
C GLN A 574 -18.48 23.51 -7.12
N LEU A 575 -17.97 23.48 -5.88
CA LEU A 575 -17.75 22.23 -5.16
C LEU A 575 -19.07 21.57 -4.76
N ALA A 576 -20.09 22.35 -4.38
CA ALA A 576 -21.43 21.84 -4.08
C ALA A 576 -22.07 21.16 -5.29
N LEU A 577 -21.97 21.76 -6.48
CA LEU A 577 -22.50 21.18 -7.72
C LEU A 577 -21.76 19.91 -8.11
N GLN A 578 -20.42 19.87 -7.99
CA GLN A 578 -19.62 18.67 -8.26
C GLN A 578 -19.93 17.52 -7.30
N ARG A 579 -20.34 17.84 -6.07
CA ARG A 579 -20.69 16.87 -5.02
C ARG A 579 -22.19 16.57 -4.96
N CYS A 580 -23.02 17.19 -5.79
CA CYS A 580 -24.47 16.96 -5.78
C CYS A 580 -24.76 15.56 -6.31
N ALA A 581 -25.38 14.71 -5.50
CA ALA A 581 -25.71 13.34 -5.88
C ALA A 581 -26.88 13.33 -6.87
N LEU A 582 -26.65 12.92 -8.12
CA LEU A 582 -27.65 13.01 -9.18
C LEU A 582 -28.63 11.83 -9.23
N ASP A 583 -28.70 11.03 -8.16
CA ASP A 583 -29.66 9.93 -8.07
C ASP A 583 -30.90 10.38 -7.28
N ASN A 584 -32.08 9.91 -7.68
CA ASN A 584 -33.37 10.24 -7.03
C ASN A 584 -33.66 11.75 -6.88
N ILE A 585 -33.45 12.53 -7.94
CA ILE A 585 -33.60 14.00 -7.95
C ILE A 585 -35.04 14.52 -7.97
N SER A 586 -36.06 13.66 -8.06
CA SER A 586 -37.46 14.06 -8.28
C SER A 586 -37.98 15.02 -7.21
N GLU A 587 -37.69 14.75 -5.94
CA GLU A 587 -38.10 15.61 -4.83
C GLU A 587 -37.40 16.98 -4.90
N ALA A 588 -36.09 16.98 -5.18
CA ALA A 588 -35.31 18.21 -5.30
C ALA A 588 -35.75 19.08 -6.49
N LEU A 589 -36.19 18.49 -7.60
CA LEU A 589 -36.74 19.23 -8.73
C LEU A 589 -38.03 19.97 -8.36
N VAL A 590 -38.94 19.31 -7.64
CA VAL A 590 -40.19 19.94 -7.14
C VAL A 590 -39.86 21.08 -6.19
N LEU A 591 -38.99 20.82 -5.20
CA LEU A 591 -38.54 21.82 -4.23
C LEU A 591 -37.83 23.00 -4.90
N ALA A 592 -36.98 22.76 -5.91
CA ALA A 592 -36.29 23.82 -6.64
C ALA A 592 -37.28 24.71 -7.43
N GLU A 593 -38.28 24.10 -8.06
CA GLU A 593 -39.34 24.82 -8.79
C GLU A 593 -40.16 25.72 -7.85
N GLU A 594 -40.50 25.22 -6.66
CA GLU A 594 -41.35 25.89 -5.67
C GLU A 594 -40.62 26.98 -4.88
N ARG A 595 -39.37 26.72 -4.47
CA ARG A 595 -38.67 27.53 -3.46
C ARG A 595 -37.60 28.47 -4.02
N LEU A 596 -36.94 28.09 -5.12
CA LEU A 596 -35.89 28.90 -5.73
C LEU A 596 -36.45 29.84 -6.81
N LYS A 597 -35.73 30.94 -7.06
CA LYS A 597 -36.08 31.98 -8.03
C LYS A 597 -34.83 32.44 -8.80
N GLY A 598 -35.04 32.96 -10.01
CA GLY A 598 -33.97 33.53 -10.82
C GLY A 598 -32.82 32.56 -11.09
N GLU A 599 -31.59 33.06 -10.99
CA GLU A 599 -30.38 32.32 -11.37
C GLU A 599 -30.16 31.04 -10.57
N PHE A 600 -30.52 30.98 -9.28
CA PHE A 600 -30.37 29.75 -8.50
C PHE A 600 -31.31 28.64 -8.95
N LYS A 601 -32.55 29.00 -9.33
CA LYS A 601 -33.51 28.04 -9.91
C LYS A 601 -33.00 27.53 -11.25
N ASP A 602 -32.60 28.43 -12.14
CA ASP A 602 -32.14 28.09 -13.48
C ASP A 602 -30.87 27.22 -13.43
N LEU A 603 -29.91 27.59 -12.57
CA LEU A 603 -28.68 26.84 -12.35
C LEU A 603 -28.99 25.41 -11.90
N LEU A 604 -29.76 25.25 -10.81
CA LEU A 604 -29.98 23.93 -10.22
C LEU A 604 -30.82 23.03 -11.13
N LEU A 605 -31.89 23.55 -11.74
CA LEU A 605 -32.70 22.79 -12.70
C LEU A 605 -31.86 22.37 -13.91
N SER A 606 -30.98 23.24 -14.41
CA SER A 606 -30.10 22.88 -15.52
C SER A 606 -29.11 21.77 -15.15
N SER A 607 -28.53 21.82 -13.95
CA SER A 607 -27.59 20.82 -13.46
C SER A 607 -28.25 19.47 -13.19
N LEU A 608 -29.43 19.47 -12.57
CA LEU A 608 -30.16 18.23 -12.25
C LEU A 608 -30.75 17.55 -13.50
N VAL A 609 -31.20 18.31 -14.50
CA VAL A 609 -31.88 17.74 -15.69
C VAL A 609 -30.92 17.37 -16.83
N LYS A 610 -29.82 18.12 -17.04
CA LYS A 610 -28.95 17.91 -18.22
C LYS A 610 -27.76 16.97 -18.00
N MET A 611 -27.35 16.70 -16.76
CA MET A 611 -26.19 15.84 -16.47
C MET A 611 -26.37 14.31 -16.56
N PRO A 612 -27.57 13.69 -16.67
CA PRO A 612 -27.68 12.23 -16.80
C PRO A 612 -27.19 11.68 -18.17
N PHE A 613 -27.10 12.53 -19.21
CA PHE A 613 -26.84 12.10 -20.59
C PHE A 613 -25.36 11.78 -20.94
N LEU A 614 -24.48 11.70 -19.94
CA LEU A 614 -23.05 11.34 -20.16
C LEU A 614 -22.70 9.90 -19.76
N LYS A 615 -23.67 9.06 -19.40
CA LYS A 615 -23.44 7.64 -19.06
C LYS A 615 -23.63 6.64 -20.22
N GLU A 616 -24.00 7.09 -21.41
CA GLU A 616 -24.08 6.25 -22.61
C GLU A 616 -23.23 6.84 -23.73
N ASN A 617 -21.94 6.46 -23.77
CA ASN A 617 -21.12 6.31 -24.98
C ASN A 617 -19.89 5.45 -24.66
#